data_AF-A0A964EEU0-F1
#
_entry.id   AF-A0A964EEU0-F1
#
_cell.length_a   1.000
_cell.length_b   1.000
_cell.length_c   1.000
_cell.angle_alpha   90.00
_cell.angle_beta   90.00
_cell.angle_gamma   90.00
#
_symmetry.space_group_name_H-M   'P 1'
#
loop_
_entity.id
_entity.type
_entity.pdbx_description
1 polymer ?
#
loop_
_entity_poly.entity_id
_entity_poly.type
_entity_poly.pdbx_seq_one_letter_code
_entity_poly.pdbx_strand_id
1 'polypeptide(L)'
;MIRRSRDAKFVIYQVLYIFVITVLALKGAEINLGEVIDKDKVVEKSVRDSLINVVDSLSALGLKFNIEVDKSVISENKILKEQLSQLNTQVVSLKNKVKETPINTKKENNNISEIKKNLPSPFSTNKTFLKFARNTAENKGDFEVKIIDPANNSQIASIPANGKVDFELTNQDEVMIAFGNQKEKIKVIDNMPPEISIEKVTSKMNKTDIYVKELQRTTCFNVTISDERLEQIKIEHSGPISVTGPNNDNKGNLVYNVSLMLAANEDKFNDWADRNDHLVDSEGRFKTNFFFTAYDTKSKQKVEVGETFYFTEFTK
;
A
#
# COMPACT_ATOMS: atom_id res chain seq x y z
N MET A 1 19.40 -5.50 45.77
CA MET A 1 18.49 -6.31 46.61
C MET A 1 17.11 -6.60 45.96
N ILE A 2 16.89 -6.28 44.68
CA ILE A 2 15.55 -6.33 44.03
C ILE A 2 15.27 -7.64 43.26
N ARG A 3 16.30 -8.34 42.75
CA ARG A 3 16.14 -9.60 41.98
C ARG A 3 15.47 -10.74 42.77
N ARG A 4 15.70 -10.82 44.09
CA ARG A 4 15.12 -11.87 44.97
C ARG A 4 13.60 -11.81 45.08
N SER A 5 12.99 -10.63 44.87
CA SER A 5 11.53 -10.44 44.99
C SER A 5 10.75 -10.85 43.74
N ARG A 6 11.38 -10.83 42.57
CA ARG A 6 10.74 -11.17 41.29
C ARG A 6 10.69 -12.69 41.08
N ASP A 7 11.76 -13.39 41.43
CA ASP A 7 11.81 -14.86 41.41
C ASP A 7 10.84 -15.48 42.41
N ALA A 8 10.71 -14.89 43.61
CA ALA A 8 9.72 -15.35 44.60
C ALA A 8 8.28 -15.26 44.05
N LYS A 9 7.93 -14.17 43.35
CA LYS A 9 6.60 -14.03 42.74
C LYS A 9 6.36 -15.05 41.62
N PHE A 10 7.37 -15.33 40.79
CA PHE A 10 7.25 -16.33 39.73
C PHE A 10 7.07 -17.74 40.28
N VAL A 11 7.84 -18.11 41.31
CA VAL A 11 7.72 -19.40 41.99
C VAL A 11 6.34 -19.52 42.66
N ILE A 12 5.85 -18.48 43.31
CA ILE A 12 4.52 -18.47 43.92
C ILE A 12 3.42 -18.69 42.86
N TYR A 13 3.50 -18.01 41.71
CA TYR A 13 2.50 -18.20 40.65
C TYR A 13 2.53 -19.61 40.03
N GLN A 14 3.71 -20.19 39.83
CA GLN A 14 3.81 -21.56 39.31
C GLN A 14 3.27 -22.60 40.30
N VAL A 15 3.56 -22.45 41.59
CA VAL A 15 3.04 -23.35 42.63
C VAL A 15 1.52 -23.20 42.76
N LEU A 16 0.99 -21.98 42.67
CA LEU A 16 -0.45 -21.73 42.75
C LEU A 16 -1.20 -22.31 41.53
N TYR A 17 -0.62 -22.24 40.34
CA TYR A 17 -1.17 -22.83 39.12
C TYR A 17 -1.26 -24.36 39.22
N ILE A 18 -0.18 -25.01 39.67
CA ILE A 18 -0.16 -26.47 39.89
C ILE A 18 -1.14 -26.87 41.00
N PHE A 19 -1.26 -26.07 42.06
CA PHE A 19 -2.19 -26.32 43.15
C PHE A 19 -3.66 -26.22 42.69
N VAL A 20 -4.01 -25.22 41.87
CA VAL A 20 -5.37 -25.08 41.33
C VAL A 20 -5.72 -26.24 40.41
N ILE A 21 -4.80 -26.68 39.55
CA ILE A 21 -5.02 -27.83 38.66
C ILE A 21 -5.20 -29.12 39.48
N THR A 22 -4.38 -29.34 40.51
CA THR A 22 -4.50 -30.54 41.35
C THR A 22 -5.78 -30.53 42.18
N VAL A 23 -6.23 -29.37 42.67
CA VAL A 23 -7.53 -29.23 43.37
C VAL A 23 -8.72 -29.45 42.41
N LEU A 24 -8.63 -28.96 41.17
CA LEU A 24 -9.65 -29.21 40.14
C LEU A 24 -9.71 -30.70 39.75
N ALA A 25 -8.55 -31.36 39.64
CA ALA A 25 -8.46 -32.80 39.38
C ALA A 25 -8.96 -33.64 40.56
N LEU A 26 -8.63 -33.28 41.80
CA LEU A 26 -9.12 -33.93 43.03
C LEU A 26 -10.63 -33.74 43.25
N LYS A 27 -11.19 -32.62 42.79
CA LYS A 27 -12.64 -32.39 42.79
C LYS A 27 -13.39 -33.12 41.68
N GLY A 28 -12.70 -33.88 40.82
CA GLY A 28 -13.32 -34.73 39.80
C GLY A 28 -13.95 -33.96 38.64
N ALA A 29 -13.45 -32.76 38.31
CA ALA A 29 -13.89 -32.05 37.11
C ALA A 29 -13.16 -32.63 35.88
N GLU A 30 -13.90 -33.31 34.99
CA GLU A 30 -13.39 -33.70 33.68
C GLU A 30 -13.11 -32.46 32.83
N ILE A 31 -11.83 -32.17 32.60
CA ILE A 31 -11.40 -31.11 31.67
C ILE A 31 -11.37 -31.71 30.27
N ASN A 32 -12.38 -31.40 29.46
CA ASN A 32 -12.46 -31.87 28.08
C ASN A 32 -11.63 -30.96 27.16
N LEU A 33 -10.45 -31.43 26.76
CA LEU A 33 -9.53 -30.74 25.84
C LEU A 33 -9.97 -30.83 24.35
N GLY A 34 -11.18 -31.34 24.09
CA GLY A 34 -11.73 -31.59 22.76
C GLY A 34 -12.31 -30.37 22.03
N GLU A 35 -12.35 -29.18 22.62
CA GLU A 35 -12.83 -27.95 21.96
C GLU A 35 -11.79 -27.35 20.98
N VAL A 36 -10.95 -28.21 20.43
CA VAL A 36 -9.99 -27.90 19.37
C VAL A 36 -10.48 -28.58 18.10
N ILE A 37 -11.23 -27.80 17.31
CA ILE A 37 -11.54 -27.96 15.87
C ILE A 37 -12.82 -28.76 15.54
N ASP A 38 -13.93 -28.04 15.35
CA ASP A 38 -15.01 -28.47 14.45
C ASP A 38 -14.72 -27.98 13.02
N LYS A 39 -14.35 -28.91 12.12
CA LYS A 39 -14.10 -28.62 10.70
C LYS A 39 -15.36 -28.27 9.89
N ASP A 40 -16.55 -28.49 10.45
CA ASP A 40 -17.80 -28.31 9.72
C ASP A 40 -18.32 -26.86 9.73
N LYS A 41 -17.79 -25.97 10.57
CA LYS A 41 -18.06 -24.52 10.51
C LYS A 41 -17.17 -23.75 9.52
N VAL A 42 -16.19 -24.41 8.90
CA VAL A 42 -15.21 -23.75 8.02
C VAL A 42 -15.76 -23.60 6.58
N VAL A 43 -16.70 -24.45 6.17
CA VAL A 43 -17.22 -24.45 4.78
C VAL A 43 -18.19 -23.28 4.52
N GLU A 44 -18.94 -22.82 5.53
CA GLU A 44 -19.86 -21.68 5.37
C GLU A 44 -19.15 -20.32 5.27
N LYS A 45 -17.95 -20.17 5.84
CA LYS A 45 -17.15 -18.95 5.71
C LYS A 45 -16.53 -18.79 4.32
N SER A 46 -16.06 -19.88 3.72
CA SER A 46 -15.42 -19.88 2.40
C SER A 46 -16.34 -19.42 1.27
N VAL A 47 -17.61 -19.84 1.29
CA VAL A 47 -18.59 -19.46 0.26
C VAL A 47 -19.02 -17.99 0.45
N ARG A 48 -19.13 -17.55 1.71
CA ARG A 48 -19.45 -16.16 2.05
C ARG A 48 -18.34 -15.20 1.61
N ASP A 49 -17.08 -15.57 1.84
CA ASP A 49 -15.91 -14.78 1.45
C ASP A 49 -15.76 -14.72 -0.09
N SER A 50 -16.14 -15.80 -0.80
CA SER A 50 -16.14 -15.80 -2.28
C SER A 50 -17.19 -14.85 -2.85
N LEU A 51 -18.40 -14.82 -2.30
CA LEU A 51 -19.46 -13.91 -2.74
C LEU A 51 -19.17 -12.46 -2.38
N ILE A 52 -18.58 -12.21 -1.20
CA ILE A 52 -18.13 -10.88 -0.78
C ILE A 52 -17.05 -10.37 -1.73
N ASN A 53 -16.06 -11.19 -2.09
CA ASN A 53 -15.02 -10.79 -3.04
C ASN A 53 -15.56 -10.45 -4.43
N VAL A 54 -16.60 -11.14 -4.90
CA VAL A 54 -17.25 -10.81 -6.18
C VAL A 54 -18.05 -9.52 -6.08
N VAL A 55 -18.79 -9.30 -4.98
CA VAL A 55 -19.53 -8.07 -4.74
C VAL A 55 -18.59 -6.87 -4.58
N ASP A 56 -17.47 -7.03 -3.88
CA ASP A 56 -16.46 -5.98 -3.71
C ASP A 56 -15.74 -5.67 -5.02
N SER A 57 -15.46 -6.68 -5.85
CA SER A 57 -14.90 -6.49 -7.20
C SER A 57 -15.86 -5.73 -8.12
N LEU A 58 -17.16 -6.02 -8.04
CA LEU A 58 -18.19 -5.35 -8.84
C LEU A 58 -18.50 -3.94 -8.31
N SER A 59 -18.34 -3.71 -7.01
CA SER A 59 -18.49 -2.40 -6.36
C SER A 59 -17.29 -1.49 -6.67
N ALA A 60 -16.08 -2.05 -6.74
CA ALA A 60 -14.86 -1.36 -7.16
C ALA A 60 -14.91 -0.87 -8.63
N LEU A 61 -15.78 -1.47 -9.46
CA LEU A 61 -16.08 -1.03 -10.82
C LEU A 61 -17.12 0.11 -10.89
N GLY A 62 -17.59 0.63 -9.74
CA GLY A 62 -18.45 1.81 -9.67
C GLY A 62 -19.94 1.57 -9.95
N LEU A 63 -20.37 0.31 -10.02
CA LEU A 63 -21.77 -0.05 -10.24
C LEU A 63 -22.52 -0.09 -8.89
N LYS A 64 -23.49 0.82 -8.69
CA LYS A 64 -24.39 0.79 -7.53
C LYS A 64 -25.49 -0.24 -7.76
N PHE A 65 -25.46 -1.36 -7.04
CA PHE A 65 -26.55 -2.34 -7.07
C PHE A 65 -27.51 -2.08 -5.91
N ASN A 66 -28.79 -1.86 -6.22
CA ASN A 66 -29.87 -1.96 -5.23
C ASN A 66 -30.37 -3.41 -5.24
N ILE A 67 -29.85 -4.24 -4.33
CA ILE A 67 -30.26 -5.64 -4.22
C ILE A 67 -31.36 -5.73 -3.16
N GLU A 68 -32.61 -5.66 -3.60
CA GLU A 68 -33.76 -5.98 -2.75
C GLU A 68 -33.93 -7.51 -2.74
N VAL A 69 -33.51 -8.14 -1.64
CA VAL A 69 -33.66 -9.59 -1.46
C VAL A 69 -35.06 -9.88 -0.96
N ASP A 70 -35.95 -10.23 -1.87
CA ASP A 70 -37.29 -10.73 -1.53
C ASP A 70 -37.16 -12.16 -0.96
N LYS A 71 -37.45 -12.32 0.34
CA LYS A 71 -37.24 -13.56 1.10
C LYS A 71 -38.30 -14.65 0.81
N SER A 72 -39.14 -14.48 -0.21
CA SER A 72 -40.37 -15.26 -0.38
C SER A 72 -40.36 -16.28 -1.52
N VAL A 73 -39.21 -16.66 -2.08
CA VAL A 73 -39.21 -17.59 -3.24
C VAL A 73 -38.50 -18.91 -2.93
N ILE A 74 -39.27 -19.87 -2.42
CA ILE A 74 -38.96 -21.30 -2.52
C ILE A 74 -39.81 -21.87 -3.66
N SER A 75 -39.22 -22.02 -4.84
CA SER A 75 -39.47 -23.09 -5.84
C SER A 75 -39.02 -22.65 -7.25
N GLU A 76 -38.49 -23.60 -8.02
CA GLU A 76 -38.10 -23.42 -9.43
C GLU A 76 -39.21 -22.73 -10.23
N ASN A 77 -38.90 -21.55 -10.74
CA ASN A 77 -39.83 -20.70 -11.46
C ASN A 77 -40.06 -21.26 -12.89
N LYS A 78 -40.97 -22.23 -13.03
CA LYS A 78 -41.36 -22.85 -14.31
C LYS A 78 -41.70 -21.83 -15.40
N ILE A 79 -42.25 -20.68 -15.00
CA ILE A 79 -42.64 -19.57 -15.87
C ILE A 79 -41.42 -19.00 -16.61
N LEU A 80 -40.28 -18.83 -15.95
CA LEU A 80 -39.07 -18.29 -16.56
C LEU A 80 -38.45 -19.27 -17.58
N LYS A 81 -38.57 -20.58 -17.35
CA LYS A 81 -38.16 -21.61 -18.33
C LYS A 81 -39.04 -21.59 -19.58
N GLU A 82 -40.36 -21.43 -19.41
CA GLU A 82 -41.27 -21.30 -20.54
C GLU A 82 -41.01 -20.01 -21.34
N GLN A 83 -40.80 -18.87 -20.67
CA GLN A 83 -40.46 -17.60 -21.31
C GLN A 83 -39.14 -17.65 -22.08
N LEU A 84 -38.11 -18.32 -21.55
CA LEU A 84 -36.85 -18.56 -22.26
C LEU A 84 -37.03 -19.44 -23.50
N SER A 85 -37.89 -20.46 -23.42
CA SER A 85 -38.18 -21.32 -24.58
C SER A 85 -38.91 -20.57 -25.70
N GLN A 86 -39.82 -19.66 -25.34
CA GLN A 86 -40.54 -18.82 -26.29
C GLN A 86 -39.64 -17.75 -26.93
N LEU A 87 -38.73 -17.16 -26.16
CA LEU A 87 -37.73 -16.23 -26.71
C LEU A 87 -36.77 -16.92 -27.68
N ASN A 88 -36.30 -18.13 -27.36
CA ASN A 88 -35.44 -18.88 -28.27
C ASN A 88 -36.14 -19.24 -29.59
N THR A 89 -37.43 -19.59 -29.57
CA THR A 89 -38.17 -19.85 -30.81
C THR A 89 -38.38 -18.58 -31.64
N GLN A 90 -38.60 -17.43 -31.00
CA GLN A 90 -38.69 -16.13 -31.68
C GLN A 90 -37.35 -15.72 -32.32
N VAL A 91 -36.22 -15.89 -31.63
CA VAL A 91 -34.89 -15.55 -32.17
C VAL A 91 -34.53 -16.44 -33.37
N VAL A 92 -34.87 -17.73 -33.34
CA VAL A 92 -34.68 -18.62 -34.49
C VAL A 92 -35.56 -18.20 -35.67
N SER A 93 -36.81 -17.77 -35.41
CA SER A 93 -37.70 -17.28 -36.47
C SER A 93 -37.21 -15.98 -37.11
N LEU A 94 -36.58 -15.08 -36.34
CA LEU A 94 -35.98 -13.83 -36.83
C LEU A 94 -34.71 -14.10 -37.63
N LYS A 95 -33.87 -15.06 -37.20
CA LYS A 95 -32.67 -15.47 -37.94
C LYS A 95 -33.00 -16.02 -39.33
N ASN A 96 -34.13 -16.71 -39.46
CA ASN A 96 -34.61 -17.23 -40.75
C ASN A 96 -35.27 -16.15 -41.64
N LYS A 97 -35.71 -15.01 -41.08
CA LYS A 97 -36.25 -13.86 -41.82
C LYS A 97 -35.19 -12.90 -42.38
N VAL A 98 -33.93 -13.01 -41.97
CA VAL A 98 -32.84 -12.10 -42.36
C VAL A 98 -31.99 -12.64 -43.53
N LYS A 99 -32.34 -13.80 -44.10
CA LYS A 99 -31.75 -14.24 -45.36
C LYS A 99 -32.54 -13.68 -46.55
N GLU A 100 -31.80 -12.96 -47.39
CA GLU A 100 -32.13 -12.51 -48.75
C GLU A 100 -32.86 -11.16 -48.87
N THR A 101 -32.06 -10.10 -49.00
CA THR A 101 -32.38 -9.01 -49.92
C THR A 101 -31.11 -8.57 -50.66
N PRO A 102 -31.09 -8.57 -52.00
CA PRO A 102 -29.90 -8.23 -52.79
C PRO A 102 -29.58 -6.73 -52.70
N ILE A 103 -28.28 -6.42 -52.60
CA ILE A 103 -27.73 -5.06 -52.60
C ILE A 103 -28.05 -4.40 -53.93
N ASN A 104 -28.92 -3.39 -53.92
CA ASN A 104 -29.17 -2.52 -55.06
C ASN A 104 -28.35 -1.24 -54.91
N THR A 105 -27.28 -1.14 -55.67
CA THR A 105 -26.46 0.07 -55.84
C THR A 105 -27.29 1.20 -56.43
N LYS A 106 -27.57 2.22 -55.61
CA LYS A 106 -27.86 3.57 -56.10
C LYS A 106 -26.94 4.58 -55.41
N LYS A 107 -26.10 5.20 -56.23
CA LYS A 107 -25.36 6.43 -55.90
C LYS A 107 -26.38 7.52 -55.61
N GLU A 108 -26.36 8.06 -54.39
CA GLU A 108 -26.91 9.37 -54.10
C GLU A 108 -25.85 10.17 -53.37
N ASN A 109 -25.39 11.22 -54.06
CA ASN A 109 -24.68 12.34 -53.48
C ASN A 109 -25.53 12.91 -52.36
N ASN A 110 -25.06 12.84 -51.13
CA ASN A 110 -25.52 13.71 -50.08
C ASN A 110 -24.31 14.26 -49.32
N ASN A 111 -24.32 15.59 -49.21
CA ASN A 111 -23.34 16.43 -48.56
C ASN A 111 -22.81 15.79 -47.28
N ILE A 112 -21.49 15.70 -47.19
CA ILE A 112 -20.75 15.38 -45.98
C ILE A 112 -20.99 16.55 -45.02
N SER A 113 -22.09 16.52 -44.27
CA SER A 113 -22.05 17.05 -42.92
C SER A 113 -21.01 16.21 -42.21
N GLU A 114 -19.85 16.79 -41.91
CA GLU A 114 -18.85 16.17 -41.04
C GLU A 114 -19.55 15.76 -39.74
N ILE A 115 -19.97 14.49 -39.68
CA ILE A 115 -20.17 13.83 -38.41
C ILE A 115 -18.78 13.92 -37.78
N LYS A 116 -18.57 14.89 -36.87
CA LYS A 116 -17.41 14.91 -35.98
C LYS A 116 -17.44 13.57 -35.26
N LYS A 117 -16.80 12.56 -35.84
CA LYS A 117 -16.52 11.29 -35.19
C LYS A 117 -15.67 11.68 -34.00
N ASN A 118 -16.26 11.67 -32.81
CA ASN A 118 -15.49 11.86 -31.60
C ASN A 118 -14.49 10.71 -31.56
N LEU A 119 -13.21 11.05 -31.68
CA LEU A 119 -12.17 10.05 -31.56
C LEU A 119 -12.17 9.53 -30.11
N PRO A 120 -11.91 8.23 -29.90
CA PRO A 120 -11.72 7.72 -28.54
C PRO A 120 -10.50 8.42 -27.92
N SER A 121 -10.59 8.72 -26.62
CA SER A 121 -9.47 9.33 -25.90
C SER A 121 -8.24 8.40 -25.95
N PRO A 122 -7.04 8.92 -26.24
CA PRO A 122 -5.81 8.14 -26.25
C PRO A 122 -5.38 7.69 -24.86
N PHE A 123 -5.97 8.26 -23.80
CA PHE A 123 -5.69 7.94 -22.41
C PHE A 123 -6.91 7.31 -21.72
N SER A 124 -6.64 6.59 -20.62
CA SER A 124 -7.71 6.08 -19.77
C SER A 124 -8.41 7.23 -19.06
N THR A 125 -9.73 7.13 -18.88
CA THR A 125 -10.60 8.19 -18.35
C THR A 125 -10.21 8.65 -16.94
N ASN A 126 -9.53 7.80 -16.17
CA ASN A 126 -9.09 8.08 -14.81
C ASN A 126 -7.61 8.46 -14.70
N LYS A 127 -6.95 8.72 -15.83
CA LYS A 127 -5.53 9.10 -15.80
C LYS A 127 -5.38 10.47 -15.13
N THR A 128 -4.49 10.54 -14.14
CA THR A 128 -4.08 11.78 -13.48
C THR A 128 -2.58 11.91 -13.53
N PHE A 129 -2.08 13.14 -13.40
CA PHE A 129 -0.65 13.42 -13.29
C PHE A 129 -0.33 14.03 -11.93
N LEU A 130 0.92 13.98 -11.52
CA LEU A 130 1.42 14.53 -10.25
C LEU A 130 2.07 15.90 -10.48
N LYS A 131 1.79 16.86 -9.59
CA LYS A 131 2.55 18.13 -9.53
C LYS A 131 3.98 17.88 -9.08
N PHE A 132 4.88 18.77 -9.48
CA PHE A 132 6.30 18.76 -9.09
C PHE A 132 6.96 17.37 -9.21
N ALA A 133 6.63 16.64 -10.28
CA ALA A 133 7.04 15.26 -10.47
C ALA A 133 7.30 14.96 -11.95
N ARG A 134 8.15 13.97 -12.18
CA ARG A 134 8.29 13.35 -13.50
C ARG A 134 7.09 12.42 -13.71
N ASN A 135 6.33 12.69 -14.75
CA ASN A 135 5.15 11.95 -15.14
C ASN A 135 5.43 11.19 -16.41
N THR A 136 4.76 10.06 -16.57
CA THR A 136 4.89 9.22 -17.74
C THR A 136 3.54 9.06 -18.41
N ALA A 137 3.48 9.38 -19.70
CA ALA A 137 2.28 9.19 -20.49
C ALA A 137 2.52 8.23 -21.64
N GLU A 138 1.74 7.15 -21.64
CA GLU A 138 1.59 6.23 -22.77
C GLU A 138 0.34 6.60 -23.57
N ASN A 139 0.53 6.79 -24.88
CA ASN A 139 -0.51 7.05 -25.86
C ASN A 139 -0.89 5.74 -26.55
N LYS A 140 -2.14 5.30 -26.37
CA LYS A 140 -2.67 4.08 -27.02
C LYS A 140 -3.49 4.39 -28.29
N GLY A 141 -3.50 5.64 -28.72
CA GLY A 141 -4.19 6.10 -29.91
C GLY A 141 -3.29 6.14 -31.15
N ASP A 142 -3.94 6.24 -32.30
CA ASP A 142 -3.29 6.26 -33.62
C ASP A 142 -2.72 7.63 -34.00
N PHE A 143 -2.95 8.67 -33.18
CA PHE A 143 -2.53 10.04 -33.44
C PHE A 143 -1.56 10.52 -32.37
N GLU A 144 -0.68 11.44 -32.75
CA GLU A 144 0.19 12.15 -31.81
C GLU A 144 -0.65 12.95 -30.81
N VAL A 145 -0.27 12.89 -29.53
CA VAL A 145 -0.92 13.63 -28.44
C VAL A 145 0.02 14.69 -27.93
N LYS A 146 -0.46 15.93 -27.87
CA LYS A 146 0.27 17.07 -27.31
C LYS A 146 -0.26 17.38 -25.92
N ILE A 147 0.63 17.45 -24.94
CA ILE A 147 0.33 17.95 -23.59
C ILE A 147 0.60 19.45 -23.58
N ILE A 148 -0.40 20.23 -23.24
CA ILE A 148 -0.39 21.70 -23.28
C ILE A 148 -0.72 22.22 -21.89
N ASP A 149 0.03 23.22 -21.44
CA ASP A 149 -0.30 24.00 -20.25
C ASP A 149 -1.47 24.95 -20.56
N PRO A 150 -2.64 24.81 -19.94
CA PRO A 150 -3.79 25.65 -20.22
C PRO A 150 -3.59 27.12 -19.81
N ALA A 151 -2.69 27.42 -18.87
CA ALA A 151 -2.45 28.79 -18.43
C ALA A 151 -1.70 29.62 -19.49
N ASN A 152 -0.73 28.99 -20.16
CA ASN A 152 0.18 29.68 -21.10
C ASN A 152 0.03 29.21 -22.56
N ASN A 153 -0.81 28.20 -22.83
CA ASN A 153 -0.90 27.48 -24.11
C ASN A 153 0.45 26.96 -24.63
N SER A 154 1.42 26.75 -23.74
CA SER A 154 2.73 26.21 -24.09
C SER A 154 2.68 24.69 -24.18
N GLN A 155 3.36 24.12 -25.19
CA GLN A 155 3.50 22.67 -25.30
C GLN A 155 4.52 22.18 -24.26
N ILE A 156 4.09 21.29 -23.37
CA ILE A 156 4.92 20.63 -22.35
C ILE A 156 5.59 19.39 -22.95
N ALA A 157 4.83 18.56 -23.66
CA ALA A 157 5.33 17.32 -24.25
C ALA A 157 4.55 16.92 -25.50
N SER A 158 5.20 16.15 -26.38
CA SER A 158 4.60 15.52 -27.56
C SER A 158 4.80 14.01 -27.45
N ILE A 159 3.72 13.25 -27.54
CA ILE A 159 3.73 11.80 -27.37
C ILE A 159 3.33 11.18 -28.71
N PRO A 160 4.24 10.44 -29.37
CA PRO A 160 3.94 9.83 -30.66
C PRO A 160 2.83 8.79 -30.53
N ALA A 161 2.19 8.46 -31.65
CA ALA A 161 1.19 7.38 -31.72
C ALA A 161 1.78 6.07 -31.21
N ASN A 162 1.04 5.35 -30.37
CA ASN A 162 1.49 4.10 -29.72
C ASN A 162 2.81 4.23 -28.94
N GLY A 163 3.16 5.44 -28.51
CA GLY A 163 4.41 5.75 -27.83
C GLY A 163 4.26 6.09 -26.35
N LYS A 164 5.39 6.15 -25.65
CA LYS A 164 5.49 6.52 -24.24
C LYS A 164 6.56 7.57 -24.06
N VAL A 165 6.24 8.65 -23.37
CA VAL A 165 7.17 9.76 -23.10
C VAL A 165 7.05 10.18 -21.65
N ASP A 166 8.20 10.48 -21.05
CA ASP A 166 8.28 11.12 -19.75
C ASP A 166 8.37 12.63 -19.91
N PHE A 167 7.69 13.35 -19.02
CA PHE A 167 7.68 14.81 -18.99
C PHE A 167 7.54 15.28 -17.56
N GLU A 168 7.96 16.51 -17.29
CA GLU A 168 7.93 17.07 -15.94
C GLU A 168 6.83 18.10 -15.81
N LEU A 169 6.08 18.01 -14.72
CA LEU A 169 5.12 19.03 -14.32
C LEU A 169 5.63 19.77 -13.09
N THR A 170 5.29 21.05 -13.01
CA THR A 170 5.63 21.92 -11.89
C THR A 170 4.36 22.20 -11.10
N ASN A 171 3.81 23.40 -11.22
CA ASN A 171 2.68 23.88 -10.41
C ASN A 171 1.35 23.91 -11.18
N GLN A 172 1.20 23.11 -12.23
CA GLN A 172 -0.07 23.03 -12.97
C GLN A 172 -1.14 22.27 -12.19
N ASP A 173 -2.36 22.79 -12.13
CA ASP A 173 -3.53 22.10 -11.56
C ASP A 173 -4.24 21.19 -12.59
N GLU A 174 -4.11 21.54 -13.87
CA GLU A 174 -4.67 20.80 -14.99
C GLU A 174 -3.72 20.87 -16.20
N VAL A 175 -3.73 19.83 -17.02
CA VAL A 175 -3.08 19.82 -18.33
C VAL A 175 -4.11 19.52 -19.40
N MET A 176 -3.96 20.15 -20.55
CA MET A 176 -4.82 19.92 -21.70
C MET A 176 -4.12 18.98 -22.67
N ILE A 177 -4.76 17.89 -23.01
CA ILE A 177 -4.30 16.99 -24.07
C ILE A 177 -5.00 17.37 -25.37
N ALA A 178 -4.22 17.58 -26.43
CA ALA A 178 -4.73 17.84 -27.77
C ALA A 178 -4.36 16.67 -28.68
N PHE A 179 -5.36 16.06 -29.32
CA PHE A 179 -5.19 14.93 -30.23
C PHE A 179 -6.20 15.02 -31.37
N GLY A 180 -5.74 14.83 -32.61
CA GLY A 180 -6.54 15.14 -33.80
C GLY A 180 -7.08 16.57 -33.75
N ASN A 181 -8.42 16.70 -33.64
CA ASN A 181 -9.13 17.98 -33.51
C ASN A 181 -9.83 18.16 -32.15
N GLN A 182 -9.52 17.30 -31.17
CA GLN A 182 -10.13 17.31 -29.86
C GLN A 182 -9.15 17.78 -28.78
N LYS A 183 -9.72 18.35 -27.73
CA LYS A 183 -9.01 18.79 -26.53
C LYS A 183 -9.72 18.21 -25.32
N GLU A 184 -8.96 17.58 -24.44
CA GLU A 184 -9.48 17.01 -23.19
C GLU A 184 -8.62 17.52 -22.03
N LYS A 185 -9.24 17.77 -20.88
CA LYS A 185 -8.56 18.25 -19.69
C LYS A 185 -8.29 17.08 -18.74
N ILE A 186 -7.07 17.01 -18.25
CA ILE A 186 -6.65 16.01 -17.27
C ILE A 186 -6.25 16.73 -15.99
N LYS A 187 -6.80 16.25 -14.88
CA LYS A 187 -6.49 16.78 -13.56
C LYS A 187 -5.08 16.39 -13.14
N VAL A 188 -4.34 17.36 -12.63
CA VAL A 188 -3.07 17.14 -11.95
C VAL A 188 -3.35 17.14 -10.45
N ILE A 189 -2.97 16.07 -9.77
CA ILE A 189 -3.12 15.92 -8.32
C ILE A 189 -1.83 16.34 -7.63
N ASP A 190 -1.96 16.74 -6.37
CA ASP A 190 -0.82 17.16 -5.57
C ASP A 190 0.12 15.98 -5.30
N ASN A 191 1.39 16.34 -5.19
CA ASN A 191 2.44 15.45 -4.77
C ASN A 191 2.21 15.02 -3.31
N MET A 192 2.16 13.71 -3.04
CA MET A 192 2.15 13.18 -1.67
C MET A 192 3.57 13.09 -1.12
N PRO A 193 3.76 13.42 0.18
CA PRO A 193 5.08 13.37 0.80
C PRO A 193 5.59 11.92 0.89
N PRO A 194 6.92 11.72 0.87
CA PRO A 194 7.52 10.39 1.00
C PRO A 194 7.19 9.78 2.36
N GLU A 195 6.98 8.47 2.40
CA GLU A 195 6.69 7.73 3.62
C GLU A 195 7.97 7.10 4.17
N ILE A 196 8.23 7.29 5.48
CA ILE A 196 9.34 6.66 6.19
C ILE A 196 8.77 5.72 7.25
N SER A 197 9.03 4.43 7.10
CA SER A 197 8.71 3.41 8.10
C SER A 197 9.97 2.93 8.80
N ILE A 198 9.95 2.90 10.13
CA ILE A 198 11.07 2.39 10.95
C ILE A 198 10.59 1.13 11.67
N GLU A 199 11.22 0.00 11.38
CA GLU A 199 10.93 -1.28 11.98
C GLU A 199 12.09 -1.76 12.85
N LYS A 200 11.80 -2.11 14.11
CA LYS A 200 12.79 -2.72 15.00
C LYS A 200 12.99 -4.19 14.60
N VAL A 201 14.21 -4.56 14.21
CA VAL A 201 14.55 -5.91 13.73
C VAL A 201 15.33 -6.76 14.73
N THR A 202 15.69 -6.20 15.88
CA THR A 202 16.43 -6.92 16.93
C THR A 202 15.61 -7.11 18.21
N SER A 203 15.78 -8.27 18.84
CA SER A 203 15.28 -8.53 20.19
C SER A 203 16.26 -8.12 21.29
N LYS A 204 17.50 -7.74 20.94
CA LYS A 204 18.54 -7.37 21.92
C LYS A 204 18.17 -6.16 22.77
N MET A 205 17.46 -5.19 22.19
CA MET A 205 16.98 -3.99 22.90
C MET A 205 15.80 -4.25 23.84
N ASN A 206 15.23 -5.46 23.88
CA ASN A 206 14.13 -5.80 24.79
C ASN A 206 14.61 -6.40 26.12
N LYS A 207 15.93 -6.58 26.29
CA LYS A 207 16.53 -7.19 27.49
C LYS A 207 16.82 -6.11 28.54
N THR A 208 17.09 -6.52 29.78
CA THR A 208 17.58 -5.59 30.82
C THR A 208 19.04 -5.25 30.63
N ASP A 209 19.82 -6.23 30.15
CA ASP A 209 21.27 -6.12 30.02
C ASP A 209 21.58 -5.88 28.52
N ILE A 210 21.56 -4.60 28.13
CA ILE A 210 21.74 -4.18 26.74
C ILE A 210 23.07 -3.45 26.61
N TYR A 211 24.05 -4.08 25.95
CA TYR A 211 25.40 -3.53 25.87
C TYR A 211 25.63 -2.76 24.56
N VAL A 212 26.27 -1.60 24.66
CA VAL A 212 26.56 -0.73 23.50
C VAL A 212 27.35 -1.48 22.43
N LYS A 213 28.41 -2.21 22.81
CA LYS A 213 29.26 -2.96 21.86
C LYS A 213 28.47 -3.99 21.06
N GLU A 214 27.40 -4.55 21.62
CA GLU A 214 26.54 -5.48 20.89
C GLU A 214 25.62 -4.78 19.91
N LEU A 215 25.01 -3.66 20.30
CA LEU A 215 24.15 -2.86 19.42
C LEU A 215 24.93 -2.22 18.28
N GLN A 216 26.20 -1.86 18.49
CA GLN A 216 27.06 -1.33 17.44
C GLN A 216 27.44 -2.36 16.37
N ARG A 217 27.31 -3.66 16.67
CA ARG A 217 27.61 -4.77 15.75
C ARG A 217 26.38 -5.40 15.12
N THR A 218 25.19 -5.02 15.57
CA THR A 218 23.93 -5.65 15.16
C THR A 218 23.05 -4.61 14.49
N THR A 219 22.45 -4.94 13.35
CA THR A 219 21.36 -4.12 12.79
C THR A 219 20.19 -4.14 13.76
N CYS A 220 19.80 -2.95 14.22
CA CYS A 220 18.77 -2.79 15.23
C CYS A 220 17.43 -2.36 14.61
N PHE A 221 17.49 -1.53 13.58
CA PHE A 221 16.33 -1.05 12.85
C PHE A 221 16.52 -1.20 11.35
N ASN A 222 15.42 -1.45 10.65
CA ASN A 222 15.31 -1.27 9.21
C ASN A 222 14.46 -0.03 8.95
N VAL A 223 14.97 0.89 8.15
CA VAL A 223 14.26 2.09 7.73
C VAL A 223 13.91 1.94 6.27
N THR A 224 12.62 1.89 5.97
CA THR A 224 12.08 1.77 4.62
C THR A 224 11.52 3.11 4.18
N ILE A 225 11.97 3.58 3.02
CA ILE A 225 11.49 4.82 2.40
C ILE A 225 10.69 4.43 1.16
N SER A 226 9.39 4.76 1.21
CA SER A 226 8.45 4.48 0.13
C SER A 226 8.00 5.78 -0.51
N ASP A 227 8.25 5.90 -1.82
CA ASP A 227 7.75 6.95 -2.69
C ASP A 227 7.72 6.38 -4.11
N GLU A 228 6.79 6.81 -4.95
CA GLU A 228 6.74 6.43 -6.36
C GLU A 228 7.92 7.03 -7.16
N ARG A 229 8.58 8.06 -6.62
CA ARG A 229 9.63 8.86 -7.30
C ARG A 229 10.88 8.94 -6.45
N LEU A 230 11.52 7.80 -6.23
CA LEU A 230 12.72 7.72 -5.40
C LEU A 230 13.88 8.58 -5.93
N GLU A 231 13.93 8.86 -7.23
CA GLU A 231 14.96 9.67 -7.87
C GLU A 231 14.97 11.15 -7.46
N GLN A 232 13.85 11.68 -6.95
CA GLN A 232 13.76 13.06 -6.49
C GLN A 232 13.88 13.20 -4.96
N ILE A 233 13.97 12.08 -4.23
CA ILE A 233 14.06 12.06 -2.77
C ILE A 233 15.52 12.08 -2.31
N LYS A 234 15.88 13.10 -1.55
CA LYS A 234 17.16 13.18 -0.84
C LYS A 234 16.97 12.69 0.59
N ILE A 235 17.86 11.82 1.04
CA ILE A 235 17.77 11.18 2.35
C ILE A 235 18.93 11.65 3.22
N GLU A 236 18.60 12.12 4.42
CA GLU A 236 19.54 12.56 5.44
C GLU A 236 19.25 11.82 6.74
N HIS A 237 20.29 11.57 7.54
CA HIS A 237 20.14 10.90 8.82
C HIS A 237 20.99 11.60 9.88
N SER A 238 20.53 11.54 11.13
CA SER A 238 21.20 12.17 12.26
C SER A 238 21.09 11.31 13.52
N GLY A 239 21.99 11.55 14.47
CA GLY A 239 22.13 10.77 15.71
C GLY A 239 23.37 9.87 15.70
N PRO A 240 23.66 9.19 16.83
CA PRO A 240 24.82 8.30 16.96
C PRO A 240 24.52 6.94 16.31
N ILE A 241 24.39 6.93 14.99
CA ILE A 241 24.03 5.75 14.20
C ILE A 241 25.02 5.49 13.08
N SER A 242 25.14 4.22 12.71
CA SER A 242 25.76 3.80 11.46
C SER A 242 24.68 3.24 10.56
N VAL A 243 24.67 3.71 9.32
CA VAL A 243 23.66 3.35 8.33
C VAL A 243 24.33 2.57 7.20
N THR A 244 23.80 1.40 6.89
CA THR A 244 24.23 0.55 5.76
C THR A 244 23.11 0.46 4.73
N GLY A 245 23.42 0.65 3.46
CA GLY A 245 22.44 0.66 2.36
C GLY A 245 22.63 1.87 1.43
N PRO A 246 21.66 2.16 0.55
CA PRO A 246 20.34 1.53 0.44
C PRO A 246 20.38 0.15 -0.26
N ASN A 247 19.49 -0.74 0.17
CA ASN A 247 19.09 -1.94 -0.57
C ASN A 247 17.67 -1.76 -1.09
N ASN A 248 17.36 -2.32 -2.25
CA ASN A 248 15.99 -2.29 -2.77
C ASN A 248 15.19 -3.47 -2.21
N ASP A 249 13.98 -3.22 -1.72
CA ASP A 249 13.03 -4.29 -1.41
C ASP A 249 12.39 -4.87 -2.69
N ASN A 250 11.57 -5.91 -2.54
CA ASN A 250 10.86 -6.54 -3.66
C ASN A 250 9.85 -5.59 -4.36
N LYS A 251 9.51 -4.46 -3.73
CA LYS A 251 8.60 -3.43 -4.25
C LYS A 251 9.35 -2.25 -4.86
N GLY A 252 10.69 -2.24 -4.81
CA GLY A 252 11.54 -1.17 -5.29
C GLY A 252 11.79 -0.03 -4.29
N ASN A 253 11.31 -0.14 -3.04
CA ASN A 253 11.55 0.85 -1.98
C ASN A 253 13.00 0.81 -1.48
N LEU A 254 13.50 1.94 -0.96
CA LEU A 254 14.84 2.03 -0.39
C LEU A 254 14.83 1.58 1.07
N VAL A 255 15.64 0.58 1.40
CA VAL A 255 15.78 0.04 2.76
C VAL A 255 17.18 0.30 3.29
N TYR A 256 17.25 0.89 4.48
CA TYR A 256 18.47 1.19 5.22
C TYR A 256 18.53 0.36 6.50
N ASN A 257 19.69 -0.25 6.73
CA ASN A 257 19.97 -0.99 7.96
C ASN A 257 20.67 -0.05 8.93
N VAL A 258 20.13 0.11 10.13
CA VAL A 258 20.62 1.05 11.13
C VAL A 258 21.14 0.30 12.35
N SER A 259 22.39 0.58 12.73
CA SER A 259 23.00 0.14 13.98
C SER A 259 23.41 1.34 14.82
N LEU A 260 23.60 1.12 16.13
CA LEU A 260 24.12 2.15 17.01
C LEU A 260 25.58 2.46 16.63
N MET A 261 26.03 3.70 16.79
CA MET A 261 27.43 4.08 16.70
C MET A 261 27.68 5.23 17.69
N LEU A 262 27.92 4.85 18.95
CA LEU A 262 28.00 5.79 20.06
C LEU A 262 29.45 6.06 20.46
N ALA A 263 30.23 5.00 20.69
CA ALA A 263 31.60 5.09 21.17
C ALA A 263 32.48 3.96 20.62
N ALA A 264 33.75 4.27 20.33
CA ALA A 264 34.69 3.29 19.78
C ALA A 264 35.17 2.27 20.84
N ASN A 265 35.26 2.68 22.10
CA ASN A 265 35.76 1.89 23.22
C ASN A 265 35.07 2.29 24.53
N GLU A 266 35.38 1.57 25.61
CA GLU A 266 34.77 1.75 26.93
C GLU A 266 35.11 3.11 27.56
N ASP A 267 36.36 3.59 27.45
CA ASP A 267 36.75 4.90 27.97
C ASP A 267 35.93 6.03 27.34
N LYS A 268 35.75 6.00 26.01
CA LYS A 268 34.93 6.97 25.29
C LYS A 268 33.45 6.85 25.63
N PHE A 269 32.99 5.65 25.97
CA PHE A 269 31.64 5.45 26.45
C PHE A 269 31.45 6.07 27.84
N ASN A 270 32.39 5.85 28.77
CA ASN A 270 32.32 6.42 30.11
C ASN A 270 32.38 7.96 30.06
N ASP A 271 33.28 8.52 29.25
CA ASP A 271 33.33 9.97 28.97
C ASP A 271 31.98 10.51 28.45
N TRP A 272 31.27 9.72 27.63
CA TRP A 272 29.97 10.07 27.10
C TRP A 272 28.87 9.92 28.16
N ALA A 273 28.86 8.82 28.91
CA ALA A 273 27.90 8.53 29.97
C ALA A 273 27.92 9.61 31.06
N ASP A 274 29.11 10.03 31.50
CA ASP A 274 29.30 11.08 32.51
C ASP A 274 28.70 12.43 32.06
N ARG A 275 28.77 12.73 30.75
CA ARG A 275 28.19 13.97 30.19
C ARG A 275 26.69 13.86 29.94
N ASN A 276 26.16 12.64 29.82
CA ASN A 276 24.81 12.36 29.36
C ASN A 276 23.98 11.58 30.39
N ASP A 277 24.32 11.67 31.68
CA ASP A 277 23.59 11.03 32.78
C ASP A 277 22.09 11.42 32.83
N HIS A 278 21.76 12.61 32.34
CA HIS A 278 20.39 13.08 32.19
C HIS A 278 19.57 12.32 31.11
N LEU A 279 20.20 11.51 30.27
CA LEU A 279 19.54 10.67 29.25
C LEU A 279 19.17 9.28 29.77
N VAL A 280 19.28 9.04 31.08
CA VAL A 280 18.86 7.78 31.69
C VAL A 280 17.34 7.73 31.85
N ASP A 281 16.72 6.59 31.49
CA ASP A 281 15.30 6.33 31.66
C ASP A 281 14.96 5.89 33.11
N SER A 282 13.66 5.74 33.41
CA SER A 282 13.22 5.29 34.73
C SER A 282 13.67 3.87 35.12
N GLU A 283 14.17 3.10 34.15
CA GLU A 283 14.69 1.73 34.34
C GLU A 283 16.22 1.72 34.52
N GLY A 284 16.88 2.88 34.47
CA GLY A 284 18.33 3.00 34.62
C GLY A 284 19.11 2.75 33.32
N ARG A 285 18.45 2.83 32.16
CA ARG A 285 19.09 2.66 30.83
C ARG A 285 19.29 4.01 30.17
N PHE A 286 20.43 4.20 29.51
CA PHE A 286 20.63 5.32 28.61
C PHE A 286 19.73 5.20 27.38
N LYS A 287 19.21 6.34 26.93
CA LYS A 287 18.47 6.47 25.68
C LYS A 287 19.17 7.43 24.72
N THR A 288 19.17 7.13 23.43
CA THR A 288 19.58 8.08 22.39
C THR A 288 18.67 7.98 21.19
N ASN A 289 18.35 9.13 20.61
CA ASN A 289 17.47 9.21 19.45
C ASN A 289 18.30 9.26 18.17
N PHE A 290 17.69 8.80 17.09
CA PHE A 290 18.16 9.03 15.74
C PHE A 290 16.98 9.42 14.86
N PHE A 291 17.27 10.12 13.77
CA PHE A 291 16.24 10.62 12.85
C PHE A 291 16.64 10.35 11.41
N PHE A 292 15.67 9.99 10.59
CA PHE A 292 15.74 9.96 9.14
C PHE A 292 14.87 11.08 8.59
N THR A 293 15.45 11.85 7.69
CA THR A 293 14.78 12.90 6.93
C THR A 293 14.72 12.47 5.47
N ALA A 294 13.51 12.45 4.91
CA ALA A 294 13.28 12.37 3.47
C ALA A 294 12.84 13.75 2.98
N TYR A 295 13.55 14.26 1.98
CA TYR A 295 13.30 15.56 1.40
C TYR A 295 13.08 15.43 -0.10
N ASP A 296 11.89 15.79 -0.57
CA ASP A 296 11.61 15.88 -2.00
C ASP A 296 12.21 17.17 -2.55
N THR A 297 13.19 17.01 -3.44
CA THR A 297 13.94 18.11 -4.04
C THR A 297 13.08 19.00 -4.95
N LYS A 298 11.99 18.48 -5.51
CA LYS A 298 11.09 19.20 -6.42
C LYS A 298 9.93 19.84 -5.69
N SER A 299 9.16 19.07 -4.92
CA SER A 299 8.00 19.60 -4.18
C SER A 299 8.36 20.35 -2.90
N LYS A 300 9.62 20.23 -2.45
CA LYS A 300 10.13 20.83 -1.20
C LYS A 300 9.49 20.25 0.07
N GLN A 301 8.72 19.18 -0.05
CA GLN A 301 8.15 18.48 1.10
C GLN A 301 9.27 17.78 1.89
N LYS A 302 9.19 17.86 3.22
CA LYS A 302 10.12 17.23 4.16
C LYS A 302 9.33 16.36 5.13
N VAL A 303 9.77 15.13 5.30
CA VAL A 303 9.28 14.21 6.34
C VAL A 303 10.47 13.79 7.19
N GLU A 304 10.29 13.86 8.51
CA GLU A 304 11.31 13.43 9.47
C GLU A 304 10.67 12.46 10.45
N VAL A 305 11.26 11.27 10.56
CA VAL A 305 10.83 10.21 11.47
C VAL A 305 12.04 9.71 12.22
N GLY A 306 11.91 9.52 13.53
CA GLY A 306 12.99 9.05 14.38
C GLY A 306 12.57 7.92 15.29
N GLU A 307 13.57 7.20 15.78
CA GLU A 307 13.38 6.25 16.86
C GLU A 307 14.53 6.30 17.88
N THR A 308 14.40 5.49 18.92
CA THR A 308 15.21 5.53 20.13
C THR A 308 15.92 4.20 20.34
N PHE A 309 17.23 4.28 20.60
CA PHE A 309 18.00 3.16 21.14
C PHE A 309 18.00 3.21 22.66
N TYR A 310 17.93 2.04 23.29
CA TYR A 310 18.09 1.85 24.73
C TYR A 310 19.28 0.95 25.01
N PHE A 311 20.14 1.34 25.96
CA PHE A 311 21.32 0.57 26.37
C PHE A 311 21.76 0.89 27.81
N THR A 312 22.67 0.08 28.35
CA THR A 312 23.15 0.18 29.74
C THR A 312 24.65 0.47 29.77
N GLU A 313 25.49 -0.56 29.75
CA GLU A 313 26.95 -0.43 29.81
C GLU A 313 27.60 -0.68 28.45
N PHE A 314 28.91 -0.43 28.34
CA PHE A 314 29.63 -0.64 27.09
C PHE A 314 29.72 -2.13 26.72
N THR A 315 30.08 -2.96 27.70
CA THR A 315 30.24 -4.42 27.62
C THR A 315 29.78 -5.08 28.90
N LYS A 316 29.59 -6.40 28.86
CA LYS A 316 29.29 -7.23 30.02
C LYS A 316 30.44 -7.30 31.02
#